data_AF-A0A9Q9BAL2-F1
#
_entry.id   AF-A0A9Q9BAL2-F1
#
_cell.length_a   1.000
_cell.length_b   1.000
_cell.length_c   1.000
_cell.angle_alpha   90.00
_cell.angle_beta   90.00
_cell.angle_gamma   90.00
#
_symmetry.space_group_name_H-M   'P 1'
#
loop_
_entity.id
_entity.type
_entity.pdbx_description
1 polymer ?
#
loop_
_entity_poly.entity_id
_entity_poly.type
_entity_poly.pdbx_seq_one_letter_code
_entity_poly.pdbx_strand_id
1 'polypeptide(L)'
;MKNWLLVPVVFVSNFILAVLAFSLSVGMWQFMMSGRAEGLFLYAFLHCLYLILPLACIIAIFSVYVFMMRHPEKYGLSFLSLIISFILFFALVIPFIYSQGQKINEAFNSKEKTLIDDKHLETFIEQPAFIKASGSLLKPFVYDIYEQYKVSYTSYLIFSGSIFLLIFSLWVFTTITEWKIVNFTLLPFLLVLILYAYSYIRTEDFILSIEDFLPFEIPNFWIRPILFCLTSLVFYIYTAILLSVRRSKKMPKKSKKKKIKMPKVKGVKPIKPKKIKAKKEEFNTFIPDNLGSFIEGEIDA
;
A
#
# COMPACT_ATOMS: atom_id res chain seq x y z
N MET A 1 -16.65 -10.71 -12.86
CA MET A 1 -16.26 -9.34 -13.29
C MET A 1 -14.76 -9.31 -13.52
N LYS A 2 -14.24 -8.60 -14.53
CA LYS A 2 -12.78 -8.53 -14.72
C LYS A 2 -12.15 -7.83 -13.49
N ASN A 3 -11.36 -8.55 -12.70
CA ASN A 3 -10.84 -8.13 -11.38
C ASN A 3 -10.13 -6.75 -11.35
N TRP A 4 -9.64 -6.23 -12.49
CA TRP A 4 -9.02 -4.90 -12.57
C TRP A 4 -9.98 -3.73 -12.27
N LEU A 5 -11.28 -3.86 -12.62
CA LEU A 5 -12.28 -2.82 -12.30
C LEU A 5 -12.64 -2.79 -10.81
N LEU A 6 -12.32 -3.86 -10.06
CA LEU A 6 -12.55 -3.89 -8.63
C LEU A 6 -11.54 -3.03 -7.87
N VAL A 7 -10.38 -2.74 -8.46
CA VAL A 7 -9.29 -2.00 -7.82
C VAL A 7 -9.72 -0.58 -7.40
N PRO A 8 -10.31 0.25 -8.28
CA PRO A 8 -10.87 1.54 -7.88
C PRO A 8 -11.94 1.41 -6.79
N VAL A 9 -12.80 0.38 -6.88
CA VAL A 9 -13.88 0.17 -5.90
C VAL A 9 -13.30 -0.13 -4.51
N VAL A 10 -12.31 -1.03 -4.44
CA VAL A 10 -11.58 -1.35 -3.20
C VAL A 10 -10.89 -0.11 -2.66
N PHE A 11 -10.22 0.66 -3.52
CA PHE A 11 -9.56 1.91 -3.14
C PHE A 11 -10.54 2.90 -2.51
N VAL A 12 -11.62 3.25 -3.22
CA VAL A 12 -12.61 4.25 -2.78
C VAL A 12 -13.34 3.79 -1.53
N SER A 13 -13.75 2.52 -1.46
CA SER A 13 -14.44 1.98 -0.28
C SER A 13 -13.55 2.03 0.97
N ASN A 14 -12.29 1.60 0.86
CA ASN A 14 -11.35 1.64 1.99
C ASN A 14 -10.97 3.07 2.38
N PHE A 15 -10.86 3.98 1.41
CA PHE A 15 -10.65 5.40 1.67
C PHE A 15 -11.79 5.99 2.51
N ILE A 16 -13.04 5.81 2.08
CA ILE A 16 -14.22 6.32 2.79
C ILE A 16 -14.31 5.69 4.19
N LEU A 17 -14.12 4.38 4.29
CA LEU A 17 -14.14 3.68 5.59
C LEU A 17 -13.07 4.20 6.54
N ALA A 18 -11.83 4.41 6.06
CA ALA A 18 -10.76 4.96 6.88
C ALA A 18 -11.08 6.38 7.35
N VAL A 19 -11.51 7.26 6.44
CA VAL A 19 -11.91 8.63 6.78
C VAL A 19 -13.01 8.64 7.84
N LEU A 20 -14.07 7.85 7.67
CA LEU A 20 -15.17 7.78 8.61
C LEU A 20 -14.72 7.20 9.96
N ALA A 21 -13.93 6.12 9.96
CA ALA A 21 -13.46 5.49 11.20
C ALA A 21 -12.65 6.45 12.07
N PHE A 22 -11.68 7.17 11.48
CA PHE A 22 -10.89 8.16 12.23
C PHE A 22 -11.74 9.34 12.67
N SER A 23 -12.54 9.91 11.76
CA SER A 23 -13.29 11.14 12.03
C SER A 23 -14.40 10.93 13.06
N LEU A 24 -15.12 9.80 13.01
CA LEU A 24 -16.12 9.45 14.01
C LEU A 24 -15.48 9.24 15.38
N SER A 25 -14.36 8.51 15.45
CA SER A 25 -13.66 8.24 16.71
C SER A 25 -13.17 9.54 17.37
N VAL A 26 -12.54 10.43 16.59
CA VAL A 26 -12.06 11.73 17.10
C VAL A 26 -13.21 12.65 17.45
N GLY A 27 -14.27 12.67 16.65
CA GLY A 27 -15.48 13.45 16.93
C GLY A 27 -16.15 13.03 18.23
N MET A 28 -16.31 11.72 18.45
CA MET A 28 -16.86 11.17 19.69
C MET A 28 -15.96 11.51 20.88
N TRP A 29 -14.65 11.30 20.76
CA TRP A 29 -13.71 11.59 21.84
C TRP A 29 -13.74 13.08 22.24
N GLN A 30 -13.75 14.00 21.27
CA GLN A 30 -13.82 15.43 21.56
C GLN A 30 -15.14 15.86 22.18
N PHE A 31 -16.26 15.29 21.69
CA PHE A 31 -17.58 15.54 22.26
C PHE A 31 -17.68 15.06 23.72
N MET A 32 -17.07 13.92 24.02
CA MET A 32 -17.00 13.42 25.40
C MET A 32 -16.12 14.33 26.27
N MET A 33 -14.95 14.74 25.79
CA MET A 33 -13.96 15.50 26.58
C MET A 33 -14.31 16.97 26.86
N SER A 34 -14.98 17.66 25.93
CA SER A 34 -15.18 19.12 26.01
C SER A 34 -16.62 19.53 26.32
N GLY A 35 -17.42 18.61 26.87
CA GLY A 35 -18.81 18.87 27.25
C GLY A 35 -19.78 19.04 26.06
N ARG A 36 -21.07 19.27 26.37
CA ARG A 36 -22.17 19.35 25.38
C ARG A 36 -22.26 20.74 24.70
N ALA A 37 -21.18 21.22 24.10
CA ALA A 37 -21.26 22.38 23.22
C ALA A 37 -21.98 22.01 21.92
N GLU A 38 -22.97 22.81 21.51
CA GLU A 38 -23.78 22.53 20.32
C GLU A 38 -22.92 22.44 19.05
N GLY A 39 -23.06 21.29 18.36
CA GLY A 39 -22.37 21.00 17.11
C GLY A 39 -20.89 20.64 17.24
N LEU A 40 -20.32 20.61 18.45
CA LEU A 40 -18.88 20.31 18.66
C LEU A 40 -18.47 18.98 18.02
N PHE A 41 -19.30 17.95 18.13
CA PHE A 41 -19.09 16.66 17.47
C PHE A 41 -18.87 16.82 15.96
N LEU A 42 -19.75 17.56 15.28
CA LEU A 42 -19.69 17.74 13.82
C LEU A 42 -18.46 18.56 13.41
N TYR A 43 -18.11 19.61 14.15
CA TYR A 43 -16.92 20.39 13.85
C TYR A 43 -15.63 19.60 14.11
N ALA A 44 -15.56 18.82 15.20
CA ALA A 44 -14.44 17.94 15.49
C ALA A 44 -14.30 16.82 14.43
N PHE A 45 -15.43 16.25 14.01
CA PHE A 45 -15.51 15.27 12.93
C PHE A 45 -14.97 15.87 11.63
N LEU A 46 -15.46 17.03 11.21
CA LEU A 46 -15.02 17.70 9.98
C LEU A 46 -13.55 18.12 10.04
N HIS A 47 -13.11 18.62 11.19
CA HIS A 47 -11.72 19.01 11.43
C HIS A 47 -10.78 17.80 11.28
N CYS A 48 -11.14 16.65 11.85
CA CYS A 48 -10.38 15.42 11.67
C CYS A 48 -10.45 14.91 10.22
N LEU A 49 -11.64 14.97 9.61
CA LEU A 49 -11.91 14.48 8.25
C LEU A 49 -11.01 15.14 7.23
N TYR A 50 -10.94 16.47 7.21
CA TYR A 50 -10.14 17.14 6.20
C TYR A 50 -8.66 16.88 6.41
N LEU A 51 -8.18 16.82 7.65
CA LEU A 51 -6.76 16.55 7.92
C LEU A 51 -6.39 15.11 7.55
N ILE A 52 -7.17 14.10 7.92
CA ILE A 52 -6.76 12.70 7.82
C ILE A 52 -6.72 12.15 6.38
N LEU A 53 -7.18 12.90 5.37
CA LEU A 53 -7.31 12.43 3.99
C LEU A 53 -6.02 11.83 3.40
N PRO A 54 -4.82 12.41 3.55
CA PRO A 54 -3.60 11.80 3.02
C PRO A 54 -3.31 10.45 3.66
N LEU A 55 -3.54 10.32 4.97
CA LEU A 55 -3.34 9.06 5.67
C LEU A 55 -4.36 8.01 5.23
N ALA A 56 -5.63 8.40 5.09
CA ALA A 56 -6.67 7.52 4.55
C ALA A 56 -6.34 7.05 3.13
N CYS A 57 -5.71 7.92 2.32
CA CYS A 57 -5.22 7.56 0.98
C CYS A 57 -4.12 6.49 1.05
N ILE A 58 -3.14 6.64 1.96
CA ILE A 58 -2.07 5.64 2.18
C ILE A 58 -2.68 4.29 2.61
N ILE A 59 -3.62 4.30 3.56
CA ILE A 59 -4.31 3.08 4.02
C ILE A 59 -5.07 2.42 2.87
N ALA A 60 -5.77 3.20 2.04
CA ALA A 60 -6.47 2.68 0.88
C ALA A 60 -5.53 2.02 -0.15
N ILE A 61 -4.34 2.60 -0.39
CA ILE A 61 -3.30 1.97 -1.23
C ILE A 61 -2.89 0.62 -0.64
N PHE A 62 -2.71 0.54 0.68
CA PHE A 62 -2.35 -0.70 1.37
C PHE A 62 -3.47 -1.75 1.28
N SER A 63 -4.73 -1.37 1.38
CA SER A 63 -5.86 -2.28 1.17
C SER A 63 -5.91 -2.82 -0.26
N VAL A 64 -5.68 -1.98 -1.27
CA VAL A 64 -5.60 -2.40 -2.67
C VAL A 64 -4.45 -3.38 -2.89
N TYR A 65 -3.32 -3.15 -2.24
CA TYR A 65 -2.17 -4.05 -2.28
C TYR A 65 -2.52 -5.45 -1.75
N VAL A 66 -3.11 -5.52 -0.56
CA VAL A 66 -3.55 -6.80 0.03
C VAL A 66 -4.54 -7.51 -0.90
N PHE A 67 -5.46 -6.76 -1.50
CA PHE A 67 -6.39 -7.28 -2.49
C PHE A 67 -5.66 -7.87 -3.72
N MET A 68 -4.68 -7.16 -4.28
CA MET A 68 -3.89 -7.63 -5.43
C MET A 68 -3.03 -8.86 -5.10
N MET A 69 -2.54 -9.00 -3.87
CA MET A 69 -1.83 -10.21 -3.42
C MET A 69 -2.71 -11.46 -3.38
N ARG A 70 -4.01 -11.27 -3.10
CA ARG A 70 -5.01 -12.34 -3.06
C ARG A 70 -5.55 -12.68 -4.45
N HIS A 71 -5.67 -11.70 -5.34
CA HIS A 71 -6.23 -11.84 -6.68
C HIS A 71 -5.21 -11.43 -7.76
N PRO A 72 -4.24 -12.31 -8.12
CA PRO A 72 -3.08 -11.98 -8.95
C PRO A 72 -3.37 -11.79 -10.45
N GLU A 73 -4.60 -11.47 -10.84
CA GLU A 73 -4.98 -11.40 -12.25
C GLU A 73 -4.67 -10.03 -12.88
N LYS A 74 -3.93 -10.04 -13.99
CA LYS A 74 -3.63 -8.86 -14.83
C LYS A 74 -3.02 -7.67 -14.05
N TYR A 75 -1.92 -7.93 -13.34
CA TYR A 75 -1.17 -6.93 -12.56
C TYR A 75 -0.98 -5.56 -13.25
N GLY A 76 -0.65 -5.53 -14.54
CA GLY A 76 -0.41 -4.27 -15.25
C GLY A 76 -1.64 -3.36 -15.36
N LEU A 77 -2.81 -3.92 -15.68
CA LEU A 77 -4.06 -3.14 -15.79
C LEU A 77 -4.57 -2.69 -14.42
N SER A 78 -4.48 -3.58 -13.43
CA SER A 78 -4.82 -3.28 -12.04
C SER A 78 -3.94 -2.15 -11.48
N PHE A 79 -2.65 -2.18 -11.78
CA PHE A 79 -1.71 -1.13 -11.39
C PHE A 79 -2.00 0.21 -12.08
N LEU A 80 -2.27 0.20 -13.39
CA LEU A 80 -2.64 1.41 -14.13
C LEU A 80 -3.93 2.03 -13.56
N SER A 81 -4.92 1.19 -13.26
CA SER A 81 -6.17 1.63 -12.65
C SER A 81 -5.96 2.24 -11.27
N LEU A 82 -5.08 1.66 -10.45
CA LEU A 82 -4.70 2.22 -9.15
C LEU A 82 -4.04 3.59 -9.30
N ILE A 83 -3.10 3.74 -10.24
CA ILE A 83 -2.43 5.04 -10.50
C ILE A 83 -3.46 6.10 -10.88
N ILE A 84 -4.38 5.80 -11.80
CA ILE A 84 -5.40 6.77 -12.25
C ILE A 84 -6.30 7.17 -11.08
N SER A 85 -6.83 6.20 -10.32
CA SER A 85 -7.65 6.49 -9.14
C SER A 85 -6.88 7.30 -8.09
N PHE A 86 -5.62 6.95 -7.88
CA PHE A 86 -4.75 7.64 -6.94
C PHE A 86 -4.51 9.10 -7.36
N ILE A 87 -4.12 9.36 -8.61
CA ILE A 87 -3.88 10.72 -9.14
C ILE A 87 -5.13 11.56 -8.98
N LEU A 88 -6.32 11.01 -9.27
CA LEU A 88 -7.58 11.72 -9.10
C LEU A 88 -7.81 12.15 -7.65
N PHE A 89 -7.57 11.25 -6.68
CA PHE A 89 -7.75 11.59 -5.27
C PHE A 89 -6.70 12.58 -4.77
N PHE A 90 -5.44 12.31 -5.12
CA PHE A 90 -4.27 13.07 -4.73
C PHE A 90 -4.31 14.52 -5.26
N ALA A 91 -4.59 14.69 -6.56
CA ALA A 91 -4.53 15.98 -7.23
C ALA A 91 -5.84 16.75 -7.20
N LEU A 92 -6.99 16.07 -7.07
CA LEU A 92 -8.30 16.74 -7.13
C LEU A 92 -9.06 16.66 -5.80
N VAL A 93 -9.34 15.45 -5.30
CA VAL A 93 -10.24 15.28 -4.14
C VAL A 93 -9.67 15.89 -2.86
N ILE A 94 -8.40 15.59 -2.53
CA ILE A 94 -7.77 16.10 -1.31
C ILE A 94 -7.66 17.64 -1.35
N PRO A 95 -7.10 18.25 -2.42
CA PRO A 95 -7.05 19.71 -2.56
C PRO A 95 -8.42 20.38 -2.53
N PHE A 96 -9.43 19.75 -3.13
CA PHE A 96 -10.80 20.27 -3.10
C PHE A 96 -11.34 20.35 -1.68
N ILE A 97 -11.14 19.33 -0.86
CA ILE A 97 -11.57 19.35 0.55
C ILE A 97 -10.71 20.33 1.37
N TYR A 98 -9.39 20.38 1.12
CA TYR A 98 -8.48 21.33 1.77
C TYR A 98 -8.87 22.79 1.53
N SER A 99 -9.48 23.12 0.39
CA SER A 99 -9.99 24.46 0.11
C SER A 99 -11.04 24.94 1.13
N GLN A 100 -11.74 24.00 1.79
CA GLN A 100 -12.69 24.30 2.86
C GLN A 100 -12.06 24.16 4.25
N GLY A 101 -10.83 23.64 4.35
CA GLY A 101 -10.15 23.33 5.61
C GLY A 101 -9.99 24.55 6.53
N GLN A 102 -9.72 25.73 5.98
CA GLN A 102 -9.57 26.94 6.79
C GLN A 102 -10.88 27.32 7.49
N LYS A 103 -12.00 27.33 6.75
CA LYS A 103 -13.33 27.62 7.31
C LYS A 103 -13.71 26.60 8.39
N ILE A 104 -13.41 25.32 8.16
CA ILE A 104 -13.67 24.24 9.12
C ILE A 104 -12.82 24.45 10.38
N ASN A 105 -11.53 24.78 10.24
CA ASN A 105 -10.63 25.01 11.35
C ASN A 105 -11.03 26.22 12.19
N GLU A 106 -11.40 27.33 11.57
CA GLU A 106 -11.90 28.52 12.26
C GLU A 106 -13.21 28.21 13.00
N ALA A 107 -14.15 27.50 12.36
CA ALA A 107 -15.41 27.11 12.98
C ALA A 107 -15.23 26.11 14.14
N PHE A 108 -14.21 25.24 14.08
CA PHE A 108 -13.89 24.32 15.17
C PHE A 108 -13.23 25.04 16.36
N ASN A 109 -12.38 26.02 16.10
CA ASN A 109 -11.66 26.74 17.15
C ASN A 109 -12.48 27.85 17.82
N SER A 110 -13.53 28.36 17.16
CA SER A 110 -14.46 29.32 17.76
C SER A 110 -15.44 28.71 18.76
N LYS A 111 -15.53 27.38 18.81
CA LYS A 111 -16.38 26.68 19.80
C LYS A 111 -15.74 26.72 21.18
N GLU A 112 -16.54 27.07 22.17
CA GLU A 112 -16.17 26.98 23.57
C GLU A 112 -15.90 25.51 23.92
N LYS A 113 -14.75 25.26 24.54
CA LYS A 113 -14.29 23.93 24.96
C LYS A 113 -14.17 23.95 26.47
N THR A 114 -15.25 23.60 27.16
CA THR A 114 -15.23 23.45 28.61
C THR A 114 -14.70 22.06 28.92
N LEU A 115 -13.57 21.98 29.62
CA LEU A 115 -13.03 20.69 30.05
C LEU A 115 -13.98 20.07 31.08
N ILE A 116 -14.08 18.74 31.06
CA ILE A 116 -14.76 18.00 32.13
C ILE A 116 -14.09 18.32 33.47
N ASP A 117 -14.88 18.67 34.47
CA ASP A 117 -14.42 18.94 35.85
C ASP A 117 -14.21 17.64 36.66
N ASP A 118 -14.85 16.54 36.23
CA ASP A 118 -14.70 15.21 36.81
C ASP A 118 -13.43 14.51 36.34
N LYS A 119 -12.42 14.51 37.23
CA LYS A 119 -11.11 13.86 37.04
C LYS A 119 -11.18 12.35 36.80
N HIS A 120 -12.18 11.65 37.36
CA HIS A 120 -12.33 10.21 37.13
C HIS A 120 -12.81 9.93 35.71
N LEU A 121 -13.78 10.73 35.24
CA LEU A 121 -14.27 10.64 33.87
C LEU A 121 -13.20 11.06 32.86
N GLU A 122 -12.41 12.08 33.17
CA GLU A 122 -11.26 12.51 32.37
C GLU A 122 -10.24 11.36 32.19
N THR A 123 -9.84 10.71 33.29
CA THR A 123 -8.88 9.59 33.27
C THR A 123 -9.42 8.39 32.47
N PHE A 124 -10.73 8.14 32.52
CA PHE A 124 -11.37 7.05 31.78
C PHE A 124 -11.44 7.30 30.27
N ILE A 125 -11.66 8.55 29.86
CA ILE A 125 -11.77 8.95 28.43
C ILE A 125 -10.40 9.27 27.83
N GLU A 126 -9.38 9.43 28.67
CA GLU A 126 -8.03 9.73 28.25
C GLU A 126 -7.52 8.73 27.20
N GLN A 127 -6.89 9.25 26.15
CA GLN A 127 -6.38 8.39 25.08
C GLN A 127 -5.31 7.43 25.63
N PRO A 128 -5.39 6.13 25.30
CA PRO A 128 -4.34 5.17 25.61
C PRO A 128 -2.97 5.65 25.12
N ALA A 129 -1.91 5.30 25.85
CA ALA A 129 -0.54 5.75 25.55
C ALA A 129 -0.11 5.47 24.10
N PHE A 130 -0.49 4.32 23.53
CA PHE A 130 -0.17 3.99 22.14
C PHE A 130 -0.86 4.91 21.12
N ILE A 131 -2.10 5.35 21.39
CA ILE A 131 -2.82 6.30 20.53
C ILE A 131 -2.14 7.66 20.60
N LYS A 132 -1.76 8.11 21.80
CA LYS A 132 -1.02 9.36 21.99
C LYS A 132 0.32 9.35 21.23
N ALA A 133 1.11 8.28 21.38
CA ALA A 133 2.38 8.10 20.69
C ALA A 133 2.22 8.07 19.16
N SER A 134 1.19 7.37 18.67
CA SER A 134 0.90 7.32 17.23
C SER A 134 0.46 8.70 16.72
N GLY A 135 -0.36 9.40 17.49
CA GLY A 135 -0.80 10.77 17.21
C GLY A 135 0.36 11.76 17.18
N SER A 136 1.35 11.64 18.06
CA SER A 136 2.54 12.53 18.02
C SER A 136 3.39 12.35 16.77
N LEU A 137 3.41 11.15 16.17
CA LEU A 137 4.11 10.91 14.90
C LEU A 137 3.28 11.38 13.70
N LEU A 138 1.98 11.12 13.72
CA LEU A 138 1.08 11.37 12.58
C LEU A 138 0.67 12.84 12.44
N LYS A 139 0.43 13.55 13.55
CA LYS A 139 -0.05 14.93 13.53
C LYS A 139 0.90 15.85 12.73
N PRO A 140 2.22 15.92 13.05
CA PRO A 140 3.18 16.70 12.26
C PRO A 140 3.10 16.43 10.77
N PHE A 141 3.06 15.15 10.40
CA PHE A 141 3.05 14.71 9.01
C PHE A 141 1.82 15.20 8.26
N VAL A 142 0.63 15.05 8.85
CA VAL A 142 -0.63 15.46 8.24
C VAL A 142 -0.77 16.98 8.18
N TYR A 143 -0.40 17.68 9.25
CA TYR A 143 -0.46 19.14 9.29
C TYR A 143 0.52 19.77 8.30
N ASP A 144 1.75 19.26 8.18
CA ASP A 144 2.72 19.80 7.23
C ASP A 144 2.23 19.66 5.78
N ILE A 145 1.57 18.55 5.43
CA ILE A 145 0.93 18.40 4.10
C ILE A 145 -0.12 19.50 3.85
N TYR A 146 -0.95 19.81 4.85
CA TYR A 146 -1.96 20.85 4.76
C TYR A 146 -1.35 22.26 4.70
N GLU A 147 -0.30 22.52 5.47
CA GLU A 147 0.43 23.80 5.41
C GLU A 147 1.11 23.99 4.04
N GLN A 148 1.63 22.94 3.41
CA GLN A 148 2.14 23.06 2.04
C GLN A 148 1.06 23.40 1.02
N TYR A 149 -0.18 22.94 1.23
CA TYR A 149 -1.31 23.34 0.40
C TYR A 149 -1.66 24.82 0.57
N LYS A 150 -1.61 25.34 1.80
CA LYS A 150 -1.83 26.77 2.06
C LYS A 150 -0.78 27.67 1.39
N VAL A 151 0.47 27.21 1.31
CA VAL A 151 1.54 27.94 0.60
C VAL A 151 1.21 28.02 -0.88
N SER A 152 1.08 26.87 -1.55
CA SER A 152 0.62 26.82 -2.94
C SER A 152 0.20 25.40 -3.35
N TYR A 153 -0.65 25.30 -4.36
CA TYR A 153 -1.01 24.01 -4.95
C TYR A 153 0.22 23.26 -5.51
N THR A 154 1.18 23.96 -6.10
CA THR A 154 2.42 23.39 -6.61
C THR A 154 3.29 22.82 -5.48
N SER A 155 3.43 23.56 -4.38
CA SER A 155 4.16 23.10 -3.18
C SER A 155 3.54 21.83 -2.62
N TYR A 156 2.21 21.78 -2.52
CA TYR A 156 1.49 20.58 -2.14
C TYR A 156 1.77 19.38 -3.07
N LEU A 157 1.71 19.59 -4.39
CA LEU A 157 1.94 18.51 -5.35
C LEU A 157 3.36 17.94 -5.25
N ILE A 158 4.37 18.80 -5.08
CA ILE A 158 5.76 18.38 -4.94
C ILE A 158 5.95 17.61 -3.63
N PHE A 159 5.52 18.19 -2.50
CA PHE A 159 5.72 17.61 -1.19
C PHE A 159 4.95 16.30 -1.03
N SER A 160 3.64 16.34 -1.22
CA SER A 160 2.79 15.16 -1.08
C SER A 160 3.11 14.12 -2.16
N GLY A 161 3.43 14.55 -3.39
CA GLY A 161 3.82 13.64 -4.48
C GLY A 161 5.07 12.84 -4.16
N SER A 162 6.08 13.45 -3.54
CA SER A 162 7.30 12.75 -3.10
C SER A 162 7.03 11.69 -2.02
N ILE A 163 6.13 11.99 -1.07
CA ILE A 163 5.67 11.04 -0.04
C ILE A 163 4.96 9.86 -0.70
N PHE A 164 4.00 10.13 -1.58
CA PHE A 164 3.28 9.04 -2.24
C PHE A 164 4.16 8.22 -3.16
N LEU A 165 5.14 8.83 -3.83
CA LEU A 165 6.15 8.12 -4.61
C LEU A 165 6.97 7.17 -3.72
N LEU A 166 7.34 7.59 -2.51
CA LEU A 166 7.96 6.73 -1.50
C LEU A 166 7.03 5.56 -1.11
N ILE A 167 5.76 5.82 -0.81
CA ILE A 167 4.77 4.77 -0.49
C ILE A 167 4.59 3.78 -1.65
N PHE A 168 4.50 4.25 -2.90
CA PHE A 168 4.43 3.40 -4.08
C PHE A 168 5.71 2.58 -4.28
N SER A 169 6.89 3.11 -3.96
CA SER A 169 8.13 2.34 -4.06
C SER A 169 8.20 1.19 -3.06
N LEU A 170 7.65 1.37 -1.85
CA LEU A 170 7.49 0.28 -0.88
C LEU A 170 6.56 -0.82 -1.41
N TRP A 171 5.48 -0.42 -2.08
CA TRP A 171 4.56 -1.35 -2.73
C TRP A 171 5.23 -2.15 -3.85
N VAL A 172 5.99 -1.48 -4.72
CA VAL A 172 6.74 -2.15 -5.80
C VAL A 172 7.76 -3.13 -5.20
N PHE A 173 8.49 -2.69 -4.17
CA PHE A 173 9.45 -3.50 -3.44
C PHE A 173 8.82 -4.78 -2.89
N THR A 174 7.73 -4.65 -2.14
CA THR A 174 7.05 -5.79 -1.54
C THR A 174 6.37 -6.70 -2.58
N THR A 175 5.81 -6.15 -3.65
CA THR A 175 5.20 -6.98 -4.71
C THR A 175 6.25 -7.84 -5.42
N ILE A 176 7.45 -7.30 -5.63
CA ILE A 176 8.55 -7.99 -6.31
C ILE A 176 9.19 -9.06 -5.42
N THR A 177 9.32 -8.85 -4.11
CA THR A 177 9.95 -9.86 -3.24
C THR A 177 9.16 -11.16 -3.16
N GLU A 178 7.83 -11.14 -3.43
CA GLU A 178 6.90 -12.29 -3.41
C GLU A 178 6.71 -12.95 -2.01
N TRP A 179 7.33 -12.42 -0.96
CA TRP A 179 7.23 -12.93 0.42
C TRP A 179 5.95 -12.44 1.09
N LYS A 180 4.79 -12.98 0.70
CA LYS A 180 3.46 -12.46 1.08
C LYS A 180 3.32 -12.14 2.58
N ILE A 181 3.67 -13.09 3.47
CA ILE A 181 3.54 -12.91 4.93
C ILE A 181 4.53 -11.85 5.45
N VAL A 182 5.81 -11.99 5.11
CA VAL A 182 6.85 -11.05 5.55
C VAL A 182 6.53 -9.64 5.07
N ASN A 183 6.11 -9.49 3.82
CA ASN A 183 5.75 -8.21 3.23
C ASN A 183 4.50 -7.59 3.87
N PHE A 184 3.52 -8.41 4.27
CA PHE A 184 2.34 -7.93 4.97
C PHE A 184 2.69 -7.31 6.33
N THR A 185 3.62 -7.92 7.07
CA THR A 185 4.12 -7.37 8.35
C THR A 185 5.11 -6.22 8.16
N LEU A 186 5.95 -6.28 7.12
CA LEU A 186 7.01 -5.31 6.87
C LEU A 186 6.46 -3.95 6.43
N LEU A 187 5.36 -3.92 5.69
CA LEU A 187 4.79 -2.71 5.11
C LEU A 187 4.30 -1.69 6.17
N PRO A 188 3.48 -2.07 7.18
CA PRO A 188 3.14 -1.15 8.27
C PRO A 188 4.36 -0.78 9.13
N PHE A 189 5.31 -1.70 9.31
CA PHE A 189 6.55 -1.40 10.02
C PHE A 189 7.39 -0.32 9.30
N LEU A 190 7.58 -0.44 7.98
CA LEU A 190 8.28 0.56 7.18
C LEU A 190 7.54 1.89 7.15
N LEU A 191 6.20 1.89 7.14
CA LEU A 191 5.42 3.13 7.27
C LEU A 191 5.71 3.84 8.60
N VAL A 192 5.70 3.11 9.72
CA VAL A 192 6.03 3.68 11.04
C VAL A 192 7.47 4.20 11.05
N LEU A 193 8.41 3.48 10.46
CA LEU A 193 9.81 3.91 10.36
C LEU A 193 9.95 5.19 9.53
N ILE A 194 9.20 5.33 8.43
CA ILE A 194 9.15 6.58 7.63
C ILE A 194 8.58 7.74 8.45
N LEU A 195 7.50 7.52 9.21
CA LEU A 195 6.89 8.56 10.05
C LEU A 195 7.83 8.97 11.20
N TYR A 196 8.57 8.01 11.75
CA TYR A 196 9.60 8.28 12.75
C TYR A 196 10.76 9.08 12.16
N ALA A 197 11.30 8.64 11.01
CA ALA A 197 12.34 9.37 10.29
C ALA A 197 11.87 10.78 9.89
N TYR A 198 10.60 10.94 9.52
CA TYR A 198 10.02 12.26 9.24
C TYR A 198 10.07 13.19 10.44
N SER A 199 9.77 12.67 11.64
CA SER A 199 9.84 13.45 12.87
C SER A 199 11.26 13.94 13.14
N TYR A 200 12.27 13.13 12.83
CA TYR A 200 13.68 13.53 12.92
C TYR A 200 14.07 14.57 11.85
N ILE A 201 13.69 14.36 10.58
CA ILE A 201 13.97 15.26 9.46
C ILE A 201 13.36 16.65 9.66
N ARG A 202 12.31 16.76 10.47
CA ARG A 202 11.67 18.04 10.80
C ARG A 202 12.49 18.93 11.73
N THR A 203 13.46 18.37 12.44
CA THR A 203 14.27 19.09 13.44
C THR A 203 15.21 20.08 12.74
N GLU A 204 15.37 21.27 13.32
CA GLU A 204 16.25 22.31 12.78
C GLU A 204 17.71 21.83 12.68
N ASP A 205 18.20 21.11 13.70
CA ASP A 205 19.54 20.53 13.72
C ASP A 205 19.84 19.63 12.50
N PHE A 206 18.83 18.89 12.04
CA PHE A 206 18.98 18.02 10.88
C PHE A 206 19.07 18.82 9.58
N ILE A 207 18.29 19.89 9.47
CA ILE A 207 18.31 20.78 8.31
C ILE A 207 19.67 21.47 8.22
N LEU A 208 20.16 22.02 9.33
CA LEU A 208 21.48 22.65 9.41
C LEU A 208 22.61 21.68 9.04
N SER A 209 22.55 20.45 9.55
CA SER A 209 23.54 19.40 9.21
C SER A 209 23.57 19.07 7.71
N ILE A 210 22.43 19.17 7.03
CA ILE A 210 22.34 18.97 5.57
C ILE A 210 22.92 20.16 4.82
N GLU A 211 22.57 21.39 5.24
CA GLU A 211 23.07 22.63 4.64
C GLU A 211 24.60 22.71 4.73
N ASP A 212 25.20 22.33 5.87
CA ASP A 212 26.66 22.30 6.06
C ASP A 212 27.39 21.34 5.09
N PHE A 213 26.72 20.27 4.65
CA PHE A 213 27.30 19.28 3.75
C PHE A 213 27.11 19.64 2.26
N LEU A 214 26.13 20.48 1.94
CA LEU A 214 25.78 20.83 0.57
C LEU A 214 26.58 22.05 0.10
N PRO A 215 27.25 21.98 -1.06
CA PRO A 215 28.02 23.11 -1.58
C PRO A 215 27.14 24.21 -2.21
N PHE A 216 25.82 24.14 -2.06
CA PHE A 216 24.86 25.09 -2.63
C PHE A 216 23.65 25.29 -1.71
N GLU A 217 23.12 26.51 -1.70
CA GLU A 217 21.92 26.87 -0.93
C GLU A 217 20.67 26.23 -1.55
N ILE A 218 20.01 25.32 -0.82
CA ILE A 218 18.71 24.76 -1.18
C ILE A 218 17.66 25.39 -0.26
N PRO A 219 16.53 25.89 -0.78
CA PRO A 219 15.46 26.36 0.10
C PRO A 219 14.95 25.21 0.98
N ASN A 220 14.80 25.45 2.27
CA ASN A 220 14.36 24.46 3.27
C ASN A 220 13.13 23.65 2.88
N PHE A 221 12.22 24.25 2.12
CA PHE A 221 11.05 23.59 1.56
C PHE A 221 11.38 22.36 0.68
N TRP A 222 12.47 22.40 -0.08
CA TRP A 222 12.84 21.35 -1.05
C TRP A 222 13.59 20.16 -0.42
N ILE A 223 14.20 20.36 0.75
CA ILE A 223 15.04 19.33 1.39
C ILE A 223 14.23 18.05 1.65
N ARG A 224 13.03 18.19 2.25
CA ARG A 224 12.20 17.02 2.62
C ARG A 224 11.70 16.25 1.39
N PRO A 225 11.10 16.88 0.36
CA PRO A 225 10.73 16.19 -0.87
C PRO A 225 11.90 15.47 -1.56
N ILE A 226 13.07 16.09 -1.61
CA ILE A 226 14.27 15.49 -2.21
C ILE A 226 14.68 14.22 -1.46
N LEU A 227 14.69 14.25 -0.12
CA LEU A 227 15.00 13.08 0.70
C LEU A 227 14.03 11.92 0.47
N PHE A 228 12.73 12.21 0.35
CA PHE A 228 11.74 11.18 0.04
C PHE A 228 11.93 10.59 -1.36
N CYS A 229 12.22 11.43 -2.36
CA CYS A 229 12.54 10.98 -3.71
C CYS A 229 13.81 10.13 -3.76
N LEU A 230 14.88 10.52 -3.07
CA LEU A 230 16.13 9.76 -2.99
C LEU A 230 15.90 8.39 -2.33
N THR A 231 15.18 8.37 -1.22
CA THR A 231 14.83 7.12 -0.52
C THR A 231 14.00 6.19 -1.42
N SER A 232 13.03 6.75 -2.13
CA SER A 232 12.23 6.00 -3.10
C SER A 232 13.06 5.44 -4.26
N LEU A 233 14.00 6.23 -4.76
CA LEU A 233 14.93 5.84 -5.82
C LEU A 233 15.81 4.67 -5.38
N VAL A 234 16.28 4.64 -4.13
CA VAL A 234 17.01 3.49 -3.58
C VAL A 234 16.16 2.21 -3.63
N PHE A 235 14.88 2.29 -3.24
CA PHE A 235 13.95 1.15 -3.36
C PHE A 235 13.75 0.73 -4.83
N TYR A 236 13.61 1.68 -5.76
CA TYR A 236 13.48 1.36 -7.18
C TYR A 236 14.75 0.73 -7.79
N ILE A 237 15.94 1.20 -7.41
CA ILE A 237 17.20 0.60 -7.86
C ILE A 237 17.32 -0.83 -7.33
N TYR A 238 17.10 -1.02 -6.03
CA TYR A 238 17.16 -2.35 -5.42
C TYR A 238 16.19 -3.33 -6.11
N THR A 239 14.96 -2.90 -6.35
CA THR A 239 13.95 -3.72 -7.02
C THR A 239 14.31 -4.02 -8.47
N ALA A 240 14.86 -3.05 -9.21
CA ALA A 240 15.33 -3.27 -10.58
C ALA A 240 16.48 -4.28 -10.64
N ILE A 241 17.43 -4.21 -9.70
CA ILE A 241 18.51 -5.20 -9.58
C ILE A 241 17.93 -6.58 -9.29
N LEU A 242 17.00 -6.69 -8.32
CA LEU A 242 16.40 -7.95 -7.91
C LEU A 242 15.60 -8.59 -9.07
N LEU A 243 14.85 -7.80 -9.82
CA LEU A 243 14.17 -8.23 -11.04
C LEU A 243 15.15 -8.71 -12.11
N SER A 244 16.26 -7.99 -12.30
CA SER A 244 17.30 -8.35 -13.29
C SER A 244 17.95 -9.69 -12.95
N VAL A 245 18.29 -9.92 -11.67
CA VAL A 245 18.83 -11.20 -11.18
C VAL A 245 17.83 -12.34 -11.34
N ARG A 246 16.54 -12.11 -11.09
CA ARG A 246 15.50 -13.14 -11.29
C ARG A 246 15.30 -13.47 -12.77
N ARG A 247 15.31 -12.46 -13.65
CA ARG A 247 15.20 -12.68 -15.11
C ARG A 247 16.40 -13.41 -15.67
N SER A 248 17.62 -13.09 -15.22
CA SER A 248 18.84 -13.78 -15.66
C SER A 248 18.87 -15.25 -15.23
N LYS A 249 18.38 -15.58 -14.03
CA LYS A 249 18.20 -16.98 -13.58
C LYS A 249 17.13 -17.74 -14.36
N LYS A 250 16.05 -17.08 -14.81
CA LYS A 250 14.94 -17.70 -15.56
C LYS A 250 15.22 -17.90 -17.05
N MET A 251 16.27 -17.30 -17.61
CA MET A 251 16.68 -17.64 -18.98
C MET A 251 17.32 -19.03 -18.97
N PRO A 252 16.77 -20.03 -19.71
CA PRO A 252 17.50 -21.27 -19.90
C PRO A 252 18.81 -20.89 -20.57
N LYS A 253 19.95 -21.26 -19.95
CA LYS A 253 21.25 -21.21 -20.61
C LYS A 253 21.05 -21.89 -21.97
N LYS A 254 20.92 -21.12 -23.05
CA LYS A 254 20.97 -21.63 -24.42
C LYS A 254 22.39 -22.11 -24.62
N SER A 255 22.68 -23.31 -24.12
CA SER A 255 23.89 -24.03 -24.46
C SER A 255 23.83 -24.21 -25.97
N LYS A 256 24.63 -23.42 -26.68
CA LYS A 256 24.94 -23.63 -28.09
C LYS A 256 25.65 -24.97 -28.22
N LYS A 257 24.91 -26.09 -28.21
CA LYS A 257 25.37 -27.31 -28.87
C LYS A 257 25.13 -27.10 -30.36
N LYS A 258 26.08 -26.44 -31.03
CA LYS A 258 26.29 -26.63 -32.47
C LYS A 258 26.62 -28.11 -32.65
N LYS A 259 25.60 -28.95 -32.89
CA LYS A 259 25.82 -30.27 -33.50
C LYS A 259 26.29 -29.97 -34.92
N ILE A 260 27.60 -30.09 -35.14
CA ILE A 260 28.18 -30.21 -36.48
C ILE A 260 27.50 -31.44 -37.10
N LYS A 261 26.57 -31.22 -38.04
CA LYS A 261 26.02 -32.30 -38.86
C LYS A 261 27.07 -32.61 -39.91
N MET A 262 27.81 -33.71 -39.73
CA MET A 262 28.53 -34.32 -40.85
C MET A 262 27.52 -34.75 -41.94
N PRO A 263 27.83 -34.54 -43.23
CA PRO A 263 26.94 -34.96 -44.31
C PRO A 263 26.98 -36.49 -44.42
N LYS A 264 25.86 -37.15 -44.10
CA LYS A 264 25.66 -38.56 -44.47
C LYS A 264 25.18 -38.62 -45.91
N VAL A 265 26.00 -39.24 -46.75
CA VAL A 265 25.70 -39.61 -48.13
C VAL A 265 24.68 -40.77 -48.18
N LYS A 266 23.64 -40.54 -48.99
CA LYS A 266 22.61 -41.38 -49.64
C LYS A 266 22.27 -42.80 -49.16
N GLY A 267 20.97 -43.05 -49.01
CA GLY A 267 20.34 -44.38 -49.05
C GLY A 267 18.81 -44.29 -49.24
N VAL A 268 18.36 -44.78 -50.40
CA VAL A 268 17.02 -45.03 -50.97
C VAL A 268 15.80 -45.14 -50.02
N LYS A 269 14.65 -44.58 -50.42
CA LYS A 269 13.32 -44.74 -49.79
C LYS A 269 12.71 -46.13 -50.09
N PRO A 270 12.08 -46.78 -49.10
CA PRO A 270 10.97 -47.69 -49.37
C PRO A 270 9.67 -47.31 -48.61
N ILE A 271 8.64 -47.17 -49.44
CA ILE A 271 7.19 -47.38 -49.32
C ILE A 271 6.62 -47.85 -47.95
N LYS A 272 5.56 -47.16 -47.50
CA LYS A 272 4.71 -47.52 -46.34
C LYS A 272 3.81 -48.74 -46.63
N PRO A 273 3.65 -49.69 -45.69
CA PRO A 273 2.50 -50.59 -45.68
C PRO A 273 1.33 -50.07 -44.82
N LYS A 274 0.13 -50.47 -45.24
CA LYS A 274 -1.21 -50.06 -44.81
C LYS A 274 -1.56 -50.45 -43.37
N LYS A 275 -2.46 -49.65 -42.77
CA LYS A 275 -3.27 -49.96 -41.58
C LYS A 275 -4.05 -51.27 -41.78
N ILE A 276 -4.03 -52.17 -40.80
CA ILE A 276 -5.03 -53.23 -40.62
C ILE A 276 -5.63 -53.07 -39.23
N LYS A 277 -6.97 -53.06 -39.16
CA LYS A 277 -7.78 -52.96 -37.94
C LYS A 277 -8.06 -54.36 -37.36
N ALA A 278 -7.99 -54.42 -36.03
CA ALA A 278 -8.63 -55.26 -35.02
C ALA A 278 -9.34 -56.59 -35.41
N LYS A 279 -9.08 -57.62 -34.58
CA LYS A 279 -10.13 -58.53 -34.10
C LYS A 279 -9.92 -58.86 -32.62
N LYS A 280 -11.04 -58.86 -31.89
CA LYS A 280 -11.20 -59.15 -30.47
C LYS A 280 -11.07 -60.65 -30.23
N GLU A 281 -10.44 -61.04 -29.12
CA GLU A 281 -10.76 -62.30 -28.45
C GLU A 281 -11.18 -61.99 -27.01
N GLU A 282 -12.41 -62.37 -26.72
CA GLU A 282 -13.05 -62.35 -25.42
C GLU A 282 -12.56 -63.55 -24.61
N PHE A 283 -12.16 -63.32 -23.37
CA PHE A 283 -12.22 -64.35 -22.33
C PHE A 283 -12.92 -63.75 -21.12
N ASN A 284 -14.20 -64.09 -20.99
CA ASN A 284 -14.96 -63.94 -19.76
C ASN A 284 -14.45 -65.00 -18.77
N THR A 285 -14.27 -64.64 -17.51
CA THR A 285 -15.18 -64.99 -16.40
C THR A 285 -14.49 -64.87 -15.03
N PHE A 286 -15.32 -64.52 -14.05
CA PHE A 286 -15.14 -64.60 -12.59
C PHE A 286 -14.64 -63.36 -11.83
N ILE A 287 -15.62 -62.55 -11.42
CA ILE A 287 -15.64 -61.80 -10.16
C ILE A 287 -16.54 -62.60 -9.20
N PRO A 288 -16.17 -62.76 -7.92
CA PRO A 288 -17.16 -62.68 -6.86
C PRO A 288 -16.91 -61.44 -6.01
N ASP A 289 -17.99 -60.70 -5.82
CA ASP A 289 -18.12 -59.59 -4.88
C ASP A 289 -17.90 -60.09 -3.46
N ASN A 290 -17.05 -59.39 -2.69
CA ASN A 290 -17.29 -59.29 -1.26
C ASN A 290 -16.84 -57.91 -0.75
N LEU A 291 -17.84 -57.13 -0.36
CA LEU A 291 -17.70 -55.88 0.38
C LEU A 291 -16.96 -56.13 1.71
N GLY A 292 -15.96 -55.30 1.99
CA GLY A 292 -15.33 -55.21 3.30
C GLY A 292 -14.79 -53.80 3.51
N SER A 293 -15.60 -52.96 4.14
CA SER A 293 -15.27 -51.62 4.62
C SER A 293 -14.10 -51.65 5.61
N PHE A 294 -13.10 -50.81 5.41
CA PHE A 294 -12.16 -50.42 6.46
C PHE A 294 -12.02 -48.90 6.50
N ILE A 295 -12.66 -48.32 7.53
CA ILE A 295 -12.35 -47.03 8.14
C ILE A 295 -11.47 -47.38 9.35
N GLU A 296 -10.38 -46.65 9.54
CA GLU A 296 -9.93 -46.03 10.80
C GLU A 296 -8.41 -45.95 10.90
N GLY A 297 -7.94 -44.78 11.35
CA GLY A 297 -6.67 -44.63 12.04
C GLY A 297 -5.65 -43.75 11.33
N GLU A 298 -5.60 -42.46 11.70
CA GLU A 298 -4.40 -41.89 12.32
C GLU A 298 -4.70 -40.49 12.88
N ILE A 299 -4.66 -40.42 14.21
CA ILE A 299 -4.65 -39.21 15.05
C ILE A 299 -3.23 -39.09 15.62
N ASP A 300 -2.67 -37.89 15.47
CA ASP A 300 -1.64 -37.16 16.22
C ASP A 300 -0.29 -37.78 16.63
N ALA A 301 0.77 -37.08 16.21
CA ALA A 301 1.88 -36.60 17.05
C ALA A 301 2.38 -35.24 16.54
#